data_AF-A0A519VI87-F1
#
_entry.id   AF-A0A519VI87-F1
#
_cell.length_a   1.000
_cell.length_b   1.000
_cell.length_c   1.000
_cell.angle_alpha   90.00
_cell.angle_beta   90.00
_cell.angle_gamma   90.00
#
_symmetry.space_group_name_H-M   'P 1'
#
loop_
_entity.id
_entity.type
_entity.pdbx_description
1 polymer ?
#
loop_
_entity_poly.entity_id
_entity_poly.type
_entity_poly.pdbx_seq_one_letter_code
_entity_poly.pdbx_strand_id
1 'polypeptide(L)'
;MKAKHLIIYRLYMICIISYVCLSANFLDKIKLIVPLSFSFCLLVYIASVDFNGLKRAVYKSQLLLGFVCLVSIAILRTNLPDQTTLAVAYKFLTLFVFYFNTIYILTALISDESYRRILKLILFPFFVFGCLNIFFYIVGIGNEVSEIPSVLAQLMGLPINRTKMFLVSGINSYGVVNGFSLAVALLCFYFKVFKPKTSIIYIVVFFIIAVLTDSRGAIIFALISIILSVLMNNRRRFISLKLLPIVLIFAPILLVLLLPQIASSSFFTNVSRDGNDIASGNARFIIWGLVGNDFVNGTTLTFFGLGEGGIYRSDSLISLTILFEGLEDSAGKVLLHPHNSLIAMILDYGILTLLSFISLLVVGIKGLIKNWNVNYKLYTISSAMLIYLILIGSTESFIGFYYQNVIIVYLFVLCLLFALSSMKPVSKNIV
;
A
#
# COMPACT_ATOMS: atom_id res chain seq x y z
N MET A 1 -14.26 21.75 -14.62
CA MET A 1 -12.94 22.04 -14.02
C MET A 1 -12.33 23.30 -14.64
N LYS A 2 -12.11 24.34 -13.84
CA LYS A 2 -11.39 25.56 -14.27
C LYS A 2 -9.96 25.20 -14.70
N ALA A 3 -9.40 25.89 -15.69
CA ALA A 3 -8.06 25.60 -16.25
C ALA A 3 -6.97 25.40 -15.18
N LYS A 4 -7.04 26.16 -14.08
CA LYS A 4 -6.13 26.07 -12.94
C LYS A 4 -6.06 24.68 -12.30
N HIS A 5 -7.19 24.01 -12.07
CA HIS A 5 -7.20 22.67 -11.46
C HIS A 5 -6.66 21.60 -12.41
N LEU A 6 -6.68 21.82 -13.74
CA LEU A 6 -6.09 20.89 -14.71
C LEU A 6 -4.56 20.91 -14.63
N ILE A 7 -3.98 22.09 -14.43
CA ILE A 7 -2.55 22.26 -14.22
C ILE A 7 -2.14 21.56 -12.92
N ILE A 8 -2.83 21.83 -11.81
CA ILE A 8 -2.58 21.18 -10.51
C ILE A 8 -2.64 19.64 -10.65
N TYR A 9 -3.66 19.13 -11.32
CA TYR A 9 -3.81 17.70 -11.59
C TYR A 9 -2.61 17.10 -12.33
N ARG A 10 -2.14 17.76 -13.39
CA ARG A 10 -1.00 17.29 -14.19
C ARG A 10 0.32 17.36 -13.41
N LEU A 11 0.55 18.44 -12.66
CA LEU A 11 1.73 18.57 -11.82
C LEU A 11 1.77 17.49 -10.73
N TYR A 12 0.63 17.20 -10.12
CA TYR A 12 0.55 16.12 -9.13
C TYR A 12 0.80 14.74 -9.71
N MET A 13 0.31 14.49 -10.92
CA MET A 13 0.64 13.26 -11.65
C MET A 13 2.15 13.09 -11.82
N ILE A 14 2.85 14.16 -12.18
CA ILE A 14 4.32 14.17 -12.30
C ILE A 14 4.96 13.93 -10.93
N CYS A 15 4.42 14.52 -9.85
CA CYS A 15 4.90 14.29 -8.49
C CYS A 15 4.79 12.80 -8.11
N ILE A 16 3.64 12.15 -8.32
CA ILE A 16 3.49 10.72 -8.01
C ILE A 16 4.45 9.88 -8.87
N ILE A 17 4.56 10.15 -10.18
CA ILE A 17 5.51 9.45 -11.05
C ILE A 17 6.93 9.59 -10.51
N SER A 18 7.33 10.81 -10.13
CA SER A 18 8.67 11.06 -9.58
C SER A 18 8.91 10.30 -8.28
N TYR A 19 7.94 10.27 -7.37
CA TYR A 19 8.07 9.48 -6.14
C TYR A 19 8.21 7.99 -6.45
N VAL A 20 7.31 7.44 -7.25
CA VAL A 20 7.31 5.99 -7.52
C VAL A 20 8.58 5.58 -8.26
N CYS A 21 9.07 6.37 -9.22
CA CYS A 21 10.25 6.03 -10.02
C CYS A 21 11.59 6.30 -9.32
N LEU A 22 11.68 7.34 -8.47
CA LEU A 22 12.95 7.79 -7.91
C LEU A 22 13.15 7.39 -6.44
N SER A 23 12.11 6.95 -5.72
CA SER A 23 12.23 6.54 -4.31
C SER A 23 12.90 5.20 -4.07
N ALA A 24 13.12 4.41 -5.12
CA ALA A 24 13.39 2.98 -4.98
C ALA A 24 14.88 2.59 -4.96
N ASN A 25 15.80 3.43 -5.44
CA ASN A 25 17.23 3.12 -5.49
C ASN A 25 18.08 4.17 -4.78
N PHE A 26 18.90 3.69 -3.83
CA PHE A 26 19.79 4.44 -2.93
C PHE A 26 20.97 5.17 -3.62
N LEU A 27 21.20 4.91 -4.92
CA LEU A 27 22.25 5.59 -5.68
C LEU A 27 21.86 7.06 -5.94
N ASP A 28 22.38 7.90 -5.05
CA ASP A 28 22.47 9.37 -5.01
C ASP A 28 21.36 10.15 -4.30
N LYS A 29 21.78 10.91 -3.28
CA LYS A 29 20.99 11.93 -2.54
C LYS A 29 20.15 12.84 -3.45
N ILE A 30 20.61 13.03 -4.70
CA ILE A 30 19.92 13.79 -5.76
C ILE A 30 18.53 13.22 -6.07
N LYS A 31 18.34 11.89 -6.04
CA LYS A 31 17.05 11.24 -6.34
C LYS A 31 16.00 11.45 -5.26
N LEU A 32 16.40 11.75 -4.03
CA LEU A 32 15.48 12.08 -2.93
C LEU A 32 15.00 13.54 -3.04
N ILE A 33 15.87 14.45 -3.47
CA ILE A 33 15.54 15.87 -3.54
C ILE A 33 14.50 16.12 -4.64
N VAL A 34 14.62 15.50 -5.81
CA VAL A 34 13.76 15.80 -6.96
C VAL A 34 12.26 15.60 -6.68
N PRO A 35 11.76 14.43 -6.20
CA PRO A 35 10.34 14.25 -5.90
C PRO A 35 9.83 15.20 -4.82
N LEU A 36 10.66 15.45 -3.79
CA LEU A 36 10.31 16.34 -2.70
C LEU A 36 10.21 17.79 -3.17
N SER A 37 11.18 18.27 -3.96
CA SER A 37 11.17 19.61 -4.55
C SER A 37 9.95 19.82 -5.45
N PHE A 38 9.65 18.89 -6.36
CA PHE A 38 8.44 18.97 -7.18
C PHE A 38 7.16 19.05 -6.34
N SER A 39 7.07 18.21 -5.32
CA SER A 39 5.90 18.15 -4.46
C SER A 39 5.75 19.39 -3.57
N PHE A 40 6.87 19.95 -3.11
CA PHE A 40 6.89 21.19 -2.35
C PHE A 40 6.51 22.38 -3.24
N CYS A 41 7.06 22.48 -4.44
CA CYS A 41 6.66 23.50 -5.42
C CYS A 41 5.17 23.40 -5.76
N LEU A 42 4.63 22.18 -5.91
CA LEU A 42 3.20 21.97 -6.11
C LEU A 42 2.38 22.45 -4.91
N LEU A 43 2.81 22.15 -3.69
CA LEU A 43 2.12 22.59 -2.48
C LEU A 43 2.09 24.12 -2.37
N VAL A 44 3.22 24.77 -2.63
CA VAL A 44 3.33 26.24 -2.70
C VAL A 44 2.41 26.80 -3.77
N TYR A 45 2.38 26.19 -4.96
CA TYR A 45 1.48 26.61 -6.03
C TYR A 45 0.01 26.46 -5.64
N ILE A 46 -0.40 25.34 -5.04
CA ILE A 46 -1.76 25.12 -4.51
C ILE A 46 -2.10 26.20 -3.48
N ALA A 47 -1.21 26.45 -2.53
CA ALA A 47 -1.41 27.47 -1.49
C ALA A 47 -1.56 28.88 -2.10
N SER A 48 -0.78 29.23 -3.13
CA SER A 48 -0.86 30.53 -3.80
C SER A 48 -2.16 30.72 -4.59
N VAL A 49 -2.73 29.64 -5.13
CA VAL A 49 -3.90 29.70 -6.01
C VAL A 49 -5.22 29.50 -5.25
N ASP A 50 -5.22 28.68 -4.20
CA ASP A 50 -6.44 28.27 -3.48
C ASP A 50 -6.15 27.85 -2.02
N PHE A 51 -5.55 28.75 -1.24
CA PHE A 51 -5.27 28.52 0.19
C PHE A 51 -6.52 28.12 1.00
N ASN A 52 -7.66 28.76 0.70
CA ASN A 52 -8.92 28.47 1.40
C ASN A 52 -9.45 27.06 1.11
N GLY A 53 -9.31 26.58 -0.14
CA GLY A 53 -9.62 25.21 -0.51
C GLY A 53 -8.73 24.21 0.23
N LEU A 54 -7.42 24.48 0.31
CA LEU A 54 -6.47 23.66 1.08
C LEU A 54 -6.83 23.63 2.57
N LYS A 55 -7.03 24.79 3.20
CA LYS A 55 -7.44 24.89 4.62
C LYS A 55 -8.71 24.09 4.90
N ARG A 56 -9.71 24.18 4.01
CA ARG A 56 -10.97 23.43 4.13
C ARG A 56 -10.75 21.93 4.00
N ALA A 57 -9.91 21.49 3.06
CA ALA A 57 -9.59 20.08 2.88
C ALA A 57 -8.94 19.52 4.16
N VAL A 58 -7.93 20.22 4.69
CA VAL A 58 -7.21 19.85 5.92
C VAL A 58 -8.12 19.85 7.15
N TYR A 59 -8.96 20.88 7.30
CA TYR A 59 -9.92 20.97 8.41
C TYR A 59 -10.88 19.78 8.41
N LYS A 60 -11.31 19.32 7.23
CA LYS A 60 -12.14 18.12 7.15
C LYS A 60 -11.33 16.89 7.56
N SER A 61 -10.07 16.75 7.11
CA SER A 61 -9.23 15.58 7.31
C SER A 61 -8.40 15.56 8.61
N GLN A 62 -8.89 16.15 9.70
CA GLN A 62 -8.18 16.21 10.99
C GLN A 62 -7.78 14.84 11.55
N LEU A 63 -8.65 13.83 11.45
CA LEU A 63 -8.33 12.47 11.90
C LEU A 63 -7.15 11.88 11.10
N LEU A 64 -7.12 12.13 9.79
CA LEU A 64 -6.03 11.67 8.93
C LEU A 64 -4.74 12.46 9.19
N LEU A 65 -4.84 13.75 9.48
CA LEU A 65 -3.70 14.56 9.93
C LEU A 65 -3.14 14.02 11.25
N GLY A 66 -4.00 13.69 12.21
CA GLY A 66 -3.60 13.06 13.48
C GLY A 66 -2.85 11.75 13.26
N PHE A 67 -3.35 10.87 12.38
CA PHE A 67 -2.64 9.66 11.97
C PHE A 67 -1.27 9.96 11.36
N VAL A 68 -1.20 10.90 10.41
CA VAL A 68 0.06 11.33 9.78
C VAL A 68 1.06 11.88 10.81
N CYS A 69 0.60 12.66 11.79
CA CYS A 69 1.45 13.18 12.87
C CYS A 69 2.00 12.06 13.76
N LEU A 70 1.16 11.11 14.17
CA LEU A 70 1.60 9.97 15.00
C LEU A 70 2.66 9.12 14.28
N VAL A 71 2.42 8.84 13.00
CA VAL A 71 3.37 8.15 12.14
C VAL A 71 4.68 8.93 12.03
N SER A 72 4.60 10.24 11.84
CA SER A 72 5.78 11.11 11.72
C SER A 72 6.63 11.11 12.99
N ILE A 73 6.00 11.08 14.16
CA ILE A 73 6.70 10.97 15.46
C ILE A 73 7.49 9.66 15.55
N ALA A 74 6.99 8.56 14.98
CA ALA A 74 7.75 7.31 14.94
C ALA A 74 8.91 7.35 13.94
N ILE A 75 8.72 7.98 12.77
CA ILE A 75 9.80 8.17 11.78
C ILE A 75 10.96 8.95 12.41
N LEU A 76 10.66 10.00 13.17
CA LEU A 76 11.68 10.78 13.89
C LEU A 76 12.39 9.97 15.00
N ARG A 77 11.79 8.87 15.47
CA ARG A 77 12.34 7.94 16.46
C ARG A 77 12.83 6.64 15.82
N THR A 78 13.22 6.66 14.55
CA THR A 78 13.63 5.44 13.83
C THR A 78 14.74 4.68 14.57
N ASN A 79 14.62 3.36 14.61
CA ASN A 79 15.61 2.42 15.15
C ASN A 79 16.24 1.57 14.04
N LEU A 80 16.01 1.93 12.78
CA LEU A 80 16.63 1.25 11.64
C LEU A 80 18.15 1.53 11.63
N PRO A 81 19.01 0.49 11.59
CA PRO A 81 20.45 0.64 11.78
C PRO A 81 21.14 1.51 10.72
N ASP A 82 20.62 1.52 9.49
CA ASP A 82 21.26 2.19 8.34
C ASP A 82 20.57 3.52 7.95
N GLN A 83 19.73 4.10 8.80
CA GLN A 83 19.04 5.36 8.50
C GLN A 83 19.87 6.58 8.88
N THR A 84 20.19 7.41 7.88
CA THR A 84 20.79 8.73 8.11
C THR A 84 19.74 9.77 8.52
N THR A 85 20.14 10.82 9.24
CA THR A 85 19.26 11.95 9.58
C THR A 85 18.61 12.57 8.34
N LEU A 86 19.33 12.64 7.22
CA LEU A 86 18.80 13.14 5.95
C LEU A 86 17.67 12.24 5.42
N ALA A 87 17.82 10.92 5.50
CA ALA A 87 16.79 9.98 5.07
C ALA A 87 15.52 10.08 5.95
N VAL A 88 15.70 10.24 7.27
CA VAL A 88 14.60 10.50 8.22
C VAL A 88 13.86 11.79 7.88
N ALA A 89 14.59 12.90 7.70
CA ALA A 89 14.01 14.19 7.32
C ALA A 89 13.27 14.09 5.98
N TYR A 90 13.84 13.39 5.00
CA TYR A 90 13.20 13.18 3.71
C TYR A 90 11.90 12.37 3.82
N LYS A 91 11.88 11.27 4.58
CA LYS A 91 10.65 10.47 4.81
C LYS A 91 9.56 11.32 5.49
N PHE A 92 9.94 12.05 6.54
CA PHE A 92 9.06 12.97 7.25
C PHE A 92 8.45 14.03 6.31
N LEU A 93 9.29 14.74 5.56
CA LEU A 93 8.84 15.79 4.64
C LEU A 93 7.98 15.23 3.51
N THR A 94 8.39 14.10 2.93
CA THR A 94 7.63 13.41 1.89
C THR A 94 6.23 13.08 2.38
N LEU A 95 6.11 12.52 3.59
CA LEU A 95 4.84 12.12 4.17
C LEU A 95 3.87 13.31 4.27
N PHE A 96 4.33 14.44 4.84
CA PHE A 96 3.52 15.64 5.00
C PHE A 96 3.15 16.28 3.65
N VAL A 97 4.14 16.51 2.78
CA VAL A 97 3.92 17.18 1.51
C VAL A 97 3.00 16.33 0.62
N PHE A 98 3.20 15.01 0.61
CA PHE A 98 2.32 14.09 -0.11
C PHE A 98 0.89 14.14 0.45
N TYR A 99 0.71 14.10 1.78
CA TYR A 99 -0.61 14.23 2.41
C TYR A 99 -1.36 15.49 1.96
N PHE A 100 -0.73 16.67 2.08
CA PHE A 100 -1.39 17.94 1.75
C PHE A 100 -1.77 18.04 0.27
N ASN A 101 -0.86 17.63 -0.63
CA ASN A 101 -1.15 17.61 -2.06
C ASN A 101 -2.28 16.64 -2.39
N THR A 102 -2.23 15.42 -1.84
CA THR A 102 -3.22 14.36 -2.10
C THR A 102 -4.62 14.78 -1.65
N ILE A 103 -4.76 15.26 -0.41
CA ILE A 103 -6.07 15.55 0.16
C ILE A 103 -6.74 16.72 -0.55
N TYR A 104 -5.98 17.76 -0.92
CA TYR A 104 -6.48 18.88 -1.70
C TYR A 104 -7.02 18.41 -3.05
N ILE A 105 -6.21 17.66 -3.80
CA ILE A 105 -6.54 17.23 -5.16
C ILE A 105 -7.72 16.27 -5.17
N LEU A 106 -7.76 15.31 -4.26
CA LEU A 106 -8.89 14.38 -4.18
C LEU A 106 -10.17 15.12 -3.82
N THR A 107 -10.13 16.06 -2.87
CA THR A 107 -11.32 16.87 -2.53
C THR A 107 -11.81 17.69 -3.73
N ALA A 108 -10.89 18.30 -4.49
CA ALA A 108 -11.23 19.10 -5.68
C ALA A 108 -11.76 18.25 -6.86
N LEU A 109 -11.20 17.05 -7.08
CA LEU A 109 -11.65 16.15 -8.16
C LEU A 109 -13.00 15.51 -7.85
N ILE A 110 -13.25 15.20 -6.59
CA ILE A 110 -14.50 14.61 -6.14
C ILE A 110 -15.65 15.63 -6.27
N SER A 111 -15.43 16.91 -5.97
CA SER A 111 -16.43 17.95 -6.20
C SER A 111 -16.77 18.16 -7.68
N ASP A 112 -15.82 17.87 -8.58
CA ASP A 112 -15.99 17.96 -10.03
C ASP A 112 -16.55 16.66 -10.65
N GLU A 113 -17.04 15.71 -9.82
CA GLU A 113 -17.54 14.38 -10.20
C GLU A 113 -16.61 13.60 -11.16
N SER A 114 -15.32 13.92 -11.12
CA SER A 114 -14.34 13.49 -12.12
C SER A 114 -13.68 12.16 -11.74
N TYR A 115 -14.47 11.14 -11.42
CA TYR A 115 -13.98 9.85 -10.91
C TYR A 115 -12.98 9.15 -11.84
N ARG A 116 -13.13 9.31 -13.17
CA ARG A 116 -12.15 8.82 -14.16
C ARG A 116 -10.76 9.42 -13.94
N ARG A 117 -10.69 10.69 -13.54
CA ARG A 117 -9.42 11.37 -13.25
C ARG A 117 -8.78 10.83 -11.98
N ILE A 118 -9.59 10.57 -10.95
CA ILE A 118 -9.13 9.93 -9.70
C ILE A 118 -8.52 8.57 -10.01
N LEU A 119 -9.22 7.72 -10.76
CA LEU A 119 -8.73 6.40 -11.15
C LEU A 119 -7.48 6.48 -12.05
N LYS A 120 -7.35 7.54 -12.85
CA LYS A 120 -6.13 7.81 -13.60
C LYS A 120 -4.97 8.27 -12.71
N LEU A 121 -5.22 9.02 -11.63
CA LEU A 121 -4.19 9.36 -10.61
C LEU A 121 -3.61 8.12 -9.96
N ILE A 122 -4.45 7.09 -9.80
CA ILE A 122 -4.04 5.81 -9.24
C ILE A 122 -3.23 5.04 -10.28
N LEU A 123 -3.81 4.75 -11.45
CA LEU A 123 -3.22 3.76 -12.36
C LEU A 123 -2.05 4.29 -13.16
N PHE A 124 -2.12 5.52 -13.68
CA PHE A 124 -1.16 5.98 -14.67
C PHE A 124 0.26 6.15 -14.12
N PRO A 125 0.49 6.65 -12.88
CA PRO A 125 1.84 6.72 -12.34
C PRO A 125 2.50 5.34 -12.19
N PHE A 126 1.77 4.36 -11.67
CA PHE A 126 2.26 2.98 -11.55
C PHE A 126 2.40 2.30 -12.92
N PHE A 127 1.57 2.65 -13.89
CA PHE A 127 1.73 2.19 -15.27
C PHE A 127 3.03 2.70 -15.89
N VAL A 128 3.33 4.00 -15.79
CA VAL A 128 4.58 4.58 -16.30
C VAL A 128 5.77 3.92 -15.60
N PHE A 129 5.70 3.78 -14.28
CA PHE A 129 6.72 3.08 -13.51
C PHE A 129 6.92 1.63 -13.97
N GLY A 130 5.83 0.91 -14.24
CA GLY A 130 5.85 -0.45 -14.77
C GLY A 130 6.49 -0.53 -16.15
N CYS A 131 6.12 0.37 -17.07
CA CYS A 131 6.72 0.46 -18.39
C CYS A 131 8.22 0.73 -18.33
N LEU A 132 8.67 1.65 -17.46
CA LEU A 132 10.09 1.95 -17.30
C LEU A 132 10.87 0.74 -16.80
N ASN A 133 10.34 0.01 -15.81
CA ASN A 133 10.98 -1.22 -15.32
C ASN A 133 11.03 -2.31 -16.39
N ILE A 134 9.95 -2.53 -17.15
CA ILE A 134 9.95 -3.48 -18.28
C ILE A 134 10.97 -3.05 -19.34
N PHE A 135 11.07 -1.75 -19.64
CA PHE A 135 12.06 -1.24 -20.57
C PHE A 135 13.49 -1.52 -20.09
N PHE A 136 13.81 -1.21 -18.83
CA PHE A 136 15.14 -1.51 -18.27
C PHE A 136 15.42 -3.01 -18.20
N TYR A 137 14.40 -3.84 -17.98
CA TYR A 137 14.49 -5.29 -18.09
C TYR A 137 14.90 -5.74 -19.49
N ILE A 138 14.19 -5.27 -20.52
CA ILE A 138 14.46 -5.62 -21.92
C ILE A 138 15.86 -5.17 -22.36
N VAL A 139 16.32 -4.00 -21.91
CA VAL A 139 17.65 -3.47 -22.25
C VAL A 139 18.77 -4.06 -21.37
N GLY A 140 18.43 -4.81 -20.31
CA GLY A 140 19.41 -5.45 -19.42
C GLY A 140 20.09 -4.49 -18.43
N ILE A 141 19.45 -3.38 -18.06
CA ILE A 141 20.03 -2.37 -17.18
C ILE A 141 19.57 -2.58 -15.73
N GLY A 142 20.51 -2.87 -14.84
CA GLY A 142 20.34 -2.75 -13.39
C GLY A 142 19.34 -3.69 -12.72
N ASN A 143 18.91 -4.75 -13.41
CA ASN A 143 18.03 -5.76 -12.82
C ASN A 143 18.85 -6.83 -12.11
N GLU A 144 18.39 -7.27 -10.95
CA GLU A 144 18.99 -8.40 -10.22
C GLU A 144 18.13 -9.64 -10.48
N VAL A 145 18.70 -10.61 -11.20
CA VAL A 145 18.05 -11.90 -11.47
C VAL A 145 18.39 -12.84 -10.31
N SER A 146 17.37 -13.35 -9.64
CA SER A 146 17.53 -14.34 -8.56
C SER A 146 17.94 -15.70 -9.14
N GLU A 147 18.57 -16.54 -8.33
CA GLU A 147 18.75 -17.96 -8.66
C GLU A 147 17.44 -18.75 -8.57
N ILE A 148 16.44 -18.19 -7.86
CA ILE A 148 15.14 -18.82 -7.66
C ILE A 148 14.29 -18.68 -8.93
N PRO A 149 13.79 -19.79 -9.50
CA PRO A 149 12.91 -19.74 -10.65
C PRO A 149 11.59 -19.02 -10.37
N SER A 150 11.03 -18.33 -11.38
CA SER A 150 9.67 -17.78 -11.28
C SER A 150 8.66 -18.88 -11.54
N VAL A 151 7.94 -19.31 -10.51
CA VAL A 151 6.91 -20.35 -10.65
C VAL A 151 5.80 -19.88 -11.60
N LEU A 152 5.39 -18.61 -11.51
CA LEU A 152 4.40 -18.05 -12.43
C LEU A 152 4.87 -18.07 -13.89
N ALA A 153 6.15 -17.80 -14.16
CA ALA A 153 6.69 -17.85 -15.52
C ALA A 153 6.79 -19.31 -16.01
N GLN A 154 7.21 -20.23 -15.15
CA GLN A 154 7.30 -21.66 -15.46
C GLN A 154 5.93 -22.27 -15.76
N LEU A 155 4.86 -21.87 -15.05
CA LEU A 155 3.48 -22.25 -15.38
C LEU A 155 3.06 -21.81 -16.78
N MET A 156 3.72 -20.79 -17.34
CA MET A 156 3.54 -20.32 -18.72
C MET A 156 4.54 -20.96 -19.71
N GLY A 157 5.35 -21.92 -19.27
CA GLY A 157 6.41 -22.55 -20.07
C GLY A 157 7.65 -21.68 -20.28
N LEU A 158 7.83 -20.62 -19.49
CA LEU A 158 8.96 -19.71 -19.60
C LEU A 158 10.01 -20.03 -18.52
N PRO A 159 11.24 -20.43 -18.88
CA PRO A 159 12.30 -20.74 -17.93
C PRO A 159 12.97 -19.45 -17.44
N ILE A 160 12.19 -18.55 -16.84
CA ILE A 160 12.66 -17.26 -16.35
C ILE A 160 12.79 -17.31 -14.84
N ASN A 161 13.91 -16.80 -14.34
CA ASN A 161 14.10 -16.63 -12.90
C ASN A 161 13.43 -15.37 -12.38
N ARG A 162 13.11 -15.40 -11.09
CA ARG A 162 12.51 -14.27 -10.39
C ARG A 162 13.43 -13.06 -10.49
N THR A 163 12.90 -11.92 -10.92
CA THR A 163 13.70 -10.71 -11.16
C THR A 163 13.29 -9.56 -10.25
N LYS A 164 14.27 -8.93 -9.59
CA LYS A 164 14.13 -7.61 -8.98
C LYS A 164 14.45 -6.56 -10.04
N MET A 165 13.42 -5.81 -10.42
CA MET A 165 13.54 -4.79 -11.45
C MET A 165 14.37 -3.59 -10.98
N PHE A 166 14.99 -2.88 -11.91
CA PHE A 166 15.92 -1.80 -11.57
C PHE A 166 15.32 -0.75 -10.63
N LEU A 167 14.15 -0.20 -10.92
CA LEU A 167 13.60 0.92 -10.15
C LEU A 167 12.81 0.46 -8.92
N VAL A 168 13.08 -0.70 -8.31
CA VAL A 168 12.26 -1.22 -7.20
C VAL A 168 13.08 -1.48 -5.96
N SER A 169 12.57 -1.03 -4.81
CA SER A 169 13.22 -1.20 -3.51
C SER A 169 13.22 -2.66 -3.03
N GLY A 170 12.27 -3.46 -3.51
CA GLY A 170 12.16 -4.87 -3.18
C GLY A 170 11.14 -5.58 -4.06
N ILE A 171 11.36 -6.88 -4.28
CA ILE A 171 10.52 -7.69 -5.17
C ILE A 171 9.09 -7.77 -4.61
N ASN A 172 8.95 -8.02 -3.30
CA ASN A 172 7.65 -8.16 -2.65
C ASN A 172 6.86 -6.84 -2.65
N SER A 173 7.49 -5.73 -2.29
CA SER A 173 6.85 -4.40 -2.27
C SER A 173 6.42 -3.97 -3.68
N TYR A 174 7.22 -4.29 -4.70
CA TYR A 174 6.80 -4.05 -6.08
C TYR A 174 5.62 -4.94 -6.50
N GLY A 175 5.67 -6.22 -6.14
CA GLY A 175 4.56 -7.17 -6.33
C GLY A 175 3.24 -6.66 -5.79
N VAL A 176 3.26 -6.03 -4.61
CA VAL A 176 2.08 -5.48 -3.93
C VAL A 176 1.49 -4.29 -4.65
N VAL A 177 2.34 -3.31 -4.99
CA VAL A 177 1.90 -2.14 -5.77
C VAL A 177 1.33 -2.58 -7.12
N ASN A 178 1.95 -3.59 -7.72
CA ASN A 178 1.54 -4.15 -8.99
C ASN A 178 0.21 -4.93 -8.89
N GLY A 179 0.03 -5.79 -7.88
CA GLY A 179 -1.22 -6.51 -7.65
C GLY A 179 -2.39 -5.56 -7.33
N PHE A 180 -2.13 -4.52 -6.54
CA PHE A 180 -3.08 -3.43 -6.30
C PHE A 180 -3.51 -2.75 -7.61
N SER A 181 -2.54 -2.37 -8.44
CA SER A 181 -2.78 -1.70 -9.72
C SER A 181 -3.51 -2.60 -10.71
N LEU A 182 -3.19 -3.90 -10.72
CA LEU A 182 -3.85 -4.91 -11.53
C LEU A 182 -5.33 -5.05 -11.12
N ALA A 183 -5.63 -5.13 -9.82
CA ALA A 183 -7.01 -5.20 -9.33
C ALA A 183 -7.85 -4.00 -9.79
N VAL A 184 -7.28 -2.80 -9.65
CA VAL A 184 -7.95 -1.55 -10.08
C VAL A 184 -8.12 -1.51 -11.60
N ALA A 185 -7.12 -1.92 -12.38
CA ALA A 185 -7.18 -1.95 -13.84
C ALA A 185 -8.24 -2.94 -14.35
N LEU A 186 -8.32 -4.13 -13.78
CA LEU A 186 -9.33 -5.15 -14.08
C LEU A 186 -10.75 -4.66 -13.78
N LEU A 187 -10.98 -4.03 -12.63
CA LEU A 187 -12.27 -3.44 -12.32
C LEU A 187 -12.61 -2.26 -13.24
N CYS A 188 -11.63 -1.43 -13.61
CA CYS A 188 -11.81 -0.36 -14.59
C CYS A 188 -12.20 -0.92 -15.96
N PHE A 189 -11.66 -2.08 -16.36
CA PHE A 189 -12.07 -2.81 -17.56
C PHE A 189 -13.51 -3.34 -17.42
N TYR A 190 -13.81 -4.06 -16.35
CA TYR A 190 -15.13 -4.64 -16.06
C TYR A 190 -16.25 -3.58 -16.07
N PHE A 191 -16.03 -2.46 -15.39
CA PHE A 191 -17.01 -1.36 -15.32
C PHE A 191 -16.97 -0.40 -16.52
N LYS A 192 -16.10 -0.65 -17.50
CA LYS A 192 -15.87 0.18 -18.70
C LYS A 192 -15.60 1.65 -18.34
N VAL A 193 -14.76 1.88 -17.34
CA VAL A 193 -14.41 3.23 -16.86
C VAL A 193 -13.58 3.99 -17.90
N PHE A 194 -12.61 3.29 -18.50
CA PHE A 194 -11.77 3.79 -19.59
C PHE A 194 -12.12 3.10 -20.91
N LYS A 195 -11.51 3.55 -22.01
CA LYS A 195 -11.58 2.83 -23.28
C LYS A 195 -10.98 1.43 -23.10
N PRO A 196 -11.58 0.36 -23.65
CA PRO A 196 -11.10 -1.01 -23.47
C PRO A 196 -9.61 -1.19 -23.75
N LYS A 197 -9.13 -0.59 -24.86
CA LYS A 197 -7.70 -0.60 -25.23
C LYS A 197 -6.79 -0.07 -24.12
N THR A 198 -7.18 1.04 -23.47
CA THR A 198 -6.39 1.63 -22.38
C THR A 198 -6.32 0.70 -21.17
N SER A 199 -7.46 0.12 -20.76
CA SER A 199 -7.47 -0.80 -19.62
C SER A 199 -6.69 -2.08 -19.91
N ILE A 200 -6.78 -2.63 -21.13
CA ILE A 200 -6.01 -3.81 -21.55
C ILE A 200 -4.51 -3.54 -21.47
N ILE A 201 -4.05 -2.38 -21.96
CA ILE A 201 -2.63 -1.99 -21.88
C ILE A 201 -2.15 -1.96 -20.43
N TYR A 202 -2.94 -1.38 -19.51
CA TYR A 202 -2.61 -1.39 -18.08
C TYR A 202 -2.55 -2.82 -17.52
N ILE A 203 -3.55 -3.65 -17.81
CA ILE A 203 -3.61 -5.05 -17.35
C ILE A 203 -2.39 -5.82 -17.84
N VAL A 204 -2.02 -5.70 -19.12
CA VAL A 204 -0.87 -6.40 -19.71
C VAL A 204 0.43 -6.00 -19.02
N VAL A 205 0.68 -4.70 -18.83
CA VAL A 205 1.90 -4.22 -18.15
C VAL A 205 1.97 -4.76 -16.73
N PHE A 206 0.88 -4.64 -15.95
CA PHE A 206 0.88 -5.13 -14.57
C PHE A 206 0.96 -6.66 -14.50
N PHE A 207 0.37 -7.38 -15.46
CA PHE A 207 0.46 -8.84 -15.50
C PHE A 207 1.89 -9.31 -15.80
N ILE A 208 2.57 -8.71 -16.79
CA ILE A 208 3.98 -9.01 -17.10
C ILE A 208 4.86 -8.82 -15.86
N ILE A 209 4.69 -7.71 -15.16
CA ILE A 209 5.44 -7.43 -13.92
C ILE A 209 5.16 -8.51 -12.86
N ALA A 210 3.91 -8.94 -12.71
CA ALA A 210 3.52 -9.93 -11.72
C ALA A 210 4.20 -11.28 -11.98
N VAL A 211 4.30 -11.67 -13.26
CA VAL A 211 4.98 -12.88 -13.73
C VAL A 211 6.49 -12.79 -13.51
N LEU A 212 7.13 -11.67 -13.89
CA LEU A 212 8.59 -11.51 -13.75
C LEU A 212 9.06 -11.42 -12.29
N THR A 213 8.24 -10.83 -11.41
CA THR A 213 8.55 -10.71 -9.96
C THR A 213 8.13 -11.93 -9.15
N ASP A 214 7.39 -12.85 -9.77
CA ASP A 214 6.79 -14.04 -9.16
C ASP A 214 5.97 -13.72 -7.90
N SER A 215 5.13 -12.68 -7.97
CA SER A 215 4.39 -12.15 -6.82
C SER A 215 3.01 -12.81 -6.65
N ARG A 216 2.98 -14.13 -6.46
CA ARG A 216 1.75 -14.95 -6.38
C ARG A 216 0.72 -14.42 -5.38
N GLY A 217 1.14 -14.12 -4.14
CA GLY A 217 0.25 -13.59 -3.10
C GLY A 217 -0.44 -12.29 -3.52
N ALA A 218 0.29 -11.38 -4.18
CA ALA A 218 -0.27 -10.14 -4.67
C ALA A 218 -1.33 -10.35 -5.76
N ILE A 219 -1.15 -11.34 -6.66
CA ILE A 219 -2.17 -11.71 -7.66
C ILE A 219 -3.39 -12.34 -6.98
N ILE A 220 -3.18 -13.27 -6.05
CA ILE A 220 -4.27 -13.94 -5.31
C ILE A 220 -5.11 -12.91 -4.57
N PHE A 221 -4.48 -11.99 -3.83
CA PHE A 221 -5.21 -10.93 -3.13
C PHE A 221 -5.88 -9.94 -4.09
N ALA A 222 -5.30 -9.68 -5.27
CA ALA A 222 -5.95 -8.90 -6.31
C ALA A 222 -7.25 -9.58 -6.75
N LEU A 223 -7.20 -10.87 -7.09
CA LEU A 223 -8.38 -11.64 -7.49
C LEU A 223 -9.44 -11.71 -6.39
N ILE A 224 -9.05 -12.02 -5.15
CA ILE A 224 -9.97 -12.06 -4.01
C ILE A 224 -10.63 -10.69 -3.81
N SER A 225 -9.87 -9.59 -3.86
CA SER A 225 -10.42 -8.23 -3.68
C SER A 225 -11.42 -7.84 -4.77
N ILE A 226 -11.19 -8.27 -6.01
CA ILE A 226 -12.09 -8.08 -7.16
C ILE A 226 -13.36 -8.89 -6.94
N ILE A 227 -13.23 -10.19 -6.67
CA ILE A 227 -14.36 -11.10 -6.47
C ILE A 227 -15.25 -10.59 -5.34
N LEU A 228 -14.68 -10.30 -4.17
CA LEU A 228 -15.44 -9.79 -3.03
C LEU A 228 -16.14 -8.47 -3.37
N SER A 229 -15.45 -7.52 -4.00
CA SER A 229 -16.05 -6.24 -4.37
C SER A 229 -17.17 -6.37 -5.41
N VAL A 230 -17.01 -7.25 -6.40
CA VAL A 230 -18.04 -7.52 -7.41
C VAL A 230 -19.24 -8.25 -6.80
N LEU A 231 -19.02 -9.24 -5.93
CA LEU A 231 -20.11 -9.93 -5.21
C LEU A 231 -20.88 -8.97 -4.28
N MET A 232 -20.18 -7.96 -3.76
CA MET A 232 -20.72 -6.89 -2.93
C MET A 232 -21.29 -5.71 -3.73
N ASN A 233 -21.37 -5.80 -5.07
CA ASN A 233 -21.92 -4.76 -5.93
C ASN A 233 -23.46 -4.56 -5.77
N ASN A 234 -24.08 -5.19 -4.78
CA ASN A 234 -25.43 -4.90 -4.33
C ASN A 234 -25.36 -4.19 -2.97
N ARG A 235 -26.04 -3.06 -2.81
CA ARG A 235 -26.07 -2.25 -1.58
C ARG A 235 -26.27 -3.07 -0.29
N ARG A 236 -27.17 -4.06 -0.29
CA ARG A 236 -27.41 -4.89 0.91
C ARG A 236 -26.16 -5.65 1.33
N ARG A 237 -25.43 -6.21 0.37
CA ARG A 237 -24.15 -6.91 0.59
C ARG A 237 -23.02 -5.93 0.87
N PHE A 238 -23.01 -4.77 0.21
CA PHE A 238 -21.99 -3.73 0.42
C PHE A 238 -21.89 -3.26 1.88
N ILE A 239 -22.98 -3.35 2.65
CA ILE A 239 -22.98 -3.03 4.09
C ILE A 239 -22.05 -3.96 4.89
N SER A 240 -21.76 -5.17 4.42
CA SER A 240 -20.84 -6.09 5.09
C SER A 240 -19.39 -5.57 5.12
N LEU A 241 -19.04 -4.52 4.36
CA LEU A 241 -17.76 -3.83 4.51
C LEU A 241 -17.52 -3.34 5.94
N LYS A 242 -18.57 -3.12 6.74
CA LYS A 242 -18.43 -2.75 8.16
C LYS A 242 -17.68 -3.80 8.99
N LEU A 243 -17.64 -5.06 8.54
CA LEU A 243 -16.91 -6.14 9.20
C LEU A 243 -15.40 -6.11 8.87
N LEU A 244 -14.99 -5.37 7.85
CA LEU A 244 -13.62 -5.38 7.35
C LEU A 244 -12.57 -4.92 8.41
N PRO A 245 -12.82 -3.91 9.26
CA PRO A 245 -11.91 -3.59 10.36
C PRO A 245 -11.76 -4.73 11.38
N ILE A 246 -12.83 -5.52 11.60
CA ILE A 246 -12.79 -6.69 12.48
C ILE A 246 -11.93 -7.78 11.82
N VAL A 247 -12.17 -8.06 10.54
CA VAL A 247 -11.36 -9.02 9.76
C VAL A 247 -9.89 -8.64 9.83
N LEU A 248 -9.55 -7.36 9.68
CA LEU A 248 -8.18 -6.87 9.80
C LEU A 248 -7.56 -7.24 11.16
N ILE A 249 -8.23 -6.92 12.28
CA ILE A 249 -7.73 -7.20 13.65
C ILE A 249 -7.51 -8.70 13.86
N PHE A 250 -8.45 -9.53 13.42
CA PHE A 250 -8.39 -10.98 13.60
C PHE A 250 -7.64 -11.72 12.49
N ALA A 251 -7.15 -11.02 11.46
CA ALA A 251 -6.49 -11.64 10.32
C ALA A 251 -5.26 -12.49 10.70
N PRO A 252 -4.38 -12.08 11.64
CA PRO A 252 -3.27 -12.93 12.08
C PRO A 252 -3.77 -14.27 12.62
N ILE A 253 -4.81 -14.25 13.48
CA ILE A 253 -5.40 -15.45 14.08
C ILE A 253 -6.04 -16.33 12.99
N LEU A 254 -6.78 -15.73 12.06
CA LEU A 254 -7.38 -16.46 10.94
C LEU A 254 -6.30 -17.12 10.06
N LEU A 255 -5.19 -16.44 9.80
CA LEU A 255 -4.06 -17.01 9.06
C LEU A 255 -3.39 -18.14 9.83
N VAL A 256 -3.23 -18.04 11.16
CA VAL A 256 -2.74 -19.13 12.03
C VAL A 256 -3.59 -20.39 11.88
N LEU A 257 -4.90 -20.24 11.87
CA LEU A 257 -5.82 -21.37 11.81
C LEU A 257 -5.92 -21.97 10.40
N LEU A 258 -5.86 -21.13 9.36
CA LEU A 258 -6.12 -21.56 7.98
C LEU A 258 -4.86 -22.00 7.23
N LEU A 259 -3.70 -21.38 7.46
CA LEU A 259 -2.49 -21.67 6.67
C LEU A 259 -2.05 -23.15 6.76
N PRO A 260 -2.06 -23.82 7.93
CA PRO A 260 -1.73 -25.24 7.99
C PRO A 260 -2.67 -26.13 7.15
N GLN A 261 -3.96 -25.78 7.11
CA GLN A 261 -4.96 -26.51 6.33
C GLN A 261 -4.81 -26.26 4.81
N ILE A 262 -4.46 -25.04 4.43
CA ILE A 262 -4.19 -24.66 3.03
C ILE A 262 -2.90 -25.35 2.56
N ALA A 263 -1.86 -25.30 3.39
CA ALA A 263 -0.55 -25.86 3.12
C ALA A 263 -0.56 -27.38 2.90
N SER A 264 -1.45 -28.10 3.57
CA SER A 264 -1.56 -29.56 3.41
C SER A 264 -2.33 -30.00 2.16
N SER A 265 -2.88 -29.07 1.37
CA SER A 265 -3.62 -29.41 0.15
C SER A 265 -2.70 -29.56 -1.07
N SER A 266 -3.00 -30.55 -1.91
CA SER A 266 -2.23 -30.89 -3.11
C SER A 266 -2.15 -29.75 -4.14
N PHE A 267 -3.14 -28.86 -4.16
CA PHE A 267 -3.12 -27.69 -5.03
C PHE A 267 -2.01 -26.71 -4.63
N PHE A 268 -1.90 -26.39 -3.33
CA PHE A 268 -0.93 -25.41 -2.86
C PHE A 268 0.50 -25.95 -2.82
N THR A 269 0.69 -27.26 -2.64
CA THR A 269 2.02 -27.89 -2.78
C THR A 269 2.57 -27.75 -4.20
N ASN A 270 1.71 -27.91 -5.23
CA ASN A 270 2.14 -27.78 -6.64
C ASN A 270 2.40 -26.35 -7.07
N VAL A 271 1.83 -25.38 -6.34
CA VAL A 271 2.03 -23.95 -6.60
C VAL A 271 3.15 -23.40 -5.71
N SER A 272 3.65 -24.14 -4.71
CA SER A 272 4.78 -23.78 -3.83
C SER A 272 6.10 -23.81 -4.60
N ARG A 273 7.07 -22.95 -4.23
CA ARG A 273 8.40 -22.95 -4.88
C ARG A 273 9.17 -24.20 -4.52
N ASP A 274 9.31 -24.39 -3.22
CA ASP A 274 9.91 -25.55 -2.58
C ASP A 274 9.07 -25.75 -1.30
N GLY A 275 8.98 -26.94 -0.71
CA GLY A 275 8.17 -27.18 0.51
C GLY A 275 8.44 -26.22 1.70
N ASN A 276 9.49 -25.39 1.61
CA ASN A 276 9.88 -24.32 2.51
C ASN A 276 8.94 -23.09 2.54
N ASP A 277 8.12 -22.83 1.51
CA ASP A 277 7.14 -21.72 1.60
C ASP A 277 6.16 -21.95 2.77
N ILE A 278 5.83 -23.23 3.06
CA ILE A 278 4.99 -23.63 4.20
C ILE A 278 5.74 -23.43 5.53
N ALA A 279 7.04 -23.78 5.58
CA ALA A 279 7.89 -23.54 6.73
C ALA A 279 8.00 -22.03 7.05
N SER A 280 8.05 -21.17 6.03
CA SER A 280 8.04 -19.71 6.20
C SER A 280 6.74 -19.19 6.81
N GLY A 281 5.60 -19.82 6.51
CA GLY A 281 4.32 -19.53 7.16
C GLY A 281 4.34 -19.83 8.65
N ASN A 282 4.92 -20.98 9.03
CA ASN A 282 5.08 -21.36 10.44
C ASN A 282 6.04 -20.44 11.20
N ALA A 283 7.11 -19.99 10.56
CA ALA A 283 8.06 -19.03 11.14
C ALA A 283 7.38 -17.69 11.50
N ARG A 284 6.42 -17.23 10.69
CA ARG A 284 5.65 -16.00 10.97
C ARG A 284 4.85 -16.10 12.27
N PHE A 285 4.31 -17.28 12.61
CA PHE A 285 3.58 -17.47 13.85
C PHE A 285 4.47 -17.38 15.09
N ILE A 286 5.70 -17.90 14.99
CA ILE A 286 6.70 -17.75 16.06
C ILE A 286 7.01 -16.28 16.27
N ILE A 287 7.24 -15.53 15.18
CA ILE A 287 7.48 -14.08 15.24
C ILE A 287 6.31 -13.35 15.89
N TRP A 288 5.06 -13.67 15.49
CA TRP A 288 3.87 -13.04 16.05
C TRP A 288 3.64 -13.38 17.51
N GLY A 289 3.95 -14.61 17.93
CA GLY A 289 3.84 -15.04 19.32
C GLY A 289 4.82 -14.31 20.22
N LEU A 290 6.09 -14.19 19.79
CA LEU A 290 7.13 -13.47 20.53
C LEU A 290 6.78 -11.98 20.64
N VAL A 291 6.46 -11.33 19.52
CA VAL A 291 6.04 -9.92 19.53
C VAL A 291 4.76 -9.71 20.34
N GLY A 292 3.84 -10.70 20.33
CA GLY A 292 2.67 -10.70 21.19
C GLY A 292 3.01 -10.62 22.68
N ASN A 293 4.08 -11.30 23.10
CA ASN A 293 4.57 -11.26 24.47
C ASN A 293 5.13 -9.88 24.86
N ASP A 294 5.80 -9.17 23.92
CA ASP A 294 6.23 -7.78 24.14
C ASP A 294 5.03 -6.85 24.41
N PHE A 295 3.86 -7.14 23.82
CA PHE A 295 2.64 -6.37 24.08
C PHE A 295 2.00 -6.69 25.42
N VAL A 296 1.95 -7.96 25.80
CA VAL A 296 1.38 -8.39 27.08
C VAL A 296 2.18 -7.82 28.25
N ASN A 297 3.51 -7.80 28.13
CA ASN A 297 4.42 -7.32 29.16
C ASN A 297 4.83 -5.85 28.96
N GLY A 298 4.26 -5.18 27.97
CA GLY A 298 4.72 -3.89 27.49
C GLY A 298 4.54 -2.72 28.47
N THR A 299 5.40 -1.72 28.32
CA THR A 299 5.37 -0.47 29.10
C THR A 299 4.52 0.61 28.42
N THR A 300 4.52 1.83 28.94
CA THR A 300 3.90 3.01 28.31
C THR A 300 4.39 3.27 26.88
N LEU A 301 5.59 2.78 26.52
CA LEU A 301 6.13 2.88 25.16
C LEU A 301 5.27 2.14 24.12
N THR A 302 4.53 1.09 24.51
CA THR A 302 3.61 0.37 23.61
C THR A 302 2.44 1.23 23.13
N PHE A 303 2.05 2.26 23.90
CA PHE A 303 0.99 3.19 23.48
C PHE A 303 1.41 4.09 22.32
N PHE A 304 2.67 4.55 22.33
CA PHE A 304 3.23 5.47 21.33
C PHE A 304 4.14 4.79 20.29
N GLY A 305 4.42 3.50 20.46
CA GLY A 305 5.36 2.75 19.64
C GLY A 305 6.80 3.03 20.00
N LEU A 306 7.67 2.09 19.60
CA LEU A 306 9.11 2.13 19.82
C LEU A 306 9.83 3.03 18.81
N GLY A 307 9.14 3.50 17.76
CA GLY A 307 9.72 4.20 16.62
C GLY A 307 9.81 3.31 15.38
N GLU A 308 9.99 3.89 14.19
CA GLU A 308 10.11 3.13 12.93
C GLU A 308 11.20 2.04 13.06
N GLY A 309 10.89 0.78 12.71
CA GLY A 309 11.82 -0.31 13.00
C GLY A 309 11.78 -0.74 14.46
N GLY A 310 10.63 -0.66 15.12
CA GLY A 310 10.46 -0.91 16.54
C GLY A 310 10.93 -2.31 16.97
N ILE A 311 10.88 -3.28 16.06
CA ILE A 311 11.43 -4.62 16.27
C ILE A 311 12.93 -4.62 16.60
N TYR A 312 13.71 -3.65 16.09
CA TYR A 312 15.14 -3.52 16.40
C TYR A 312 15.41 -3.00 17.82
N ARG A 313 14.36 -2.55 18.51
CA ARG A 313 14.42 -2.04 19.88
C ARG A 313 13.62 -2.91 20.86
N SER A 314 12.87 -3.89 20.37
CA SER A 314 12.02 -4.72 21.21
C SER A 314 12.78 -5.87 21.84
N ASP A 315 12.38 -6.32 23.02
CA ASP A 315 13.04 -7.43 23.72
C ASP A 315 12.91 -8.75 22.94
N SER A 316 11.84 -8.89 22.14
CA SER A 316 11.70 -9.99 21.18
C SER A 316 12.85 -10.10 20.18
N LEU A 317 13.59 -9.02 19.89
CA LEU A 317 14.75 -9.07 19.00
C LEU A 317 15.78 -10.11 19.45
N ILE A 318 16.05 -10.18 20.76
CA ILE A 318 17.04 -11.11 21.31
C ILE A 318 16.58 -12.54 21.07
N SER A 319 15.33 -12.86 21.41
CA SER A 319 14.76 -14.19 21.19
C SER A 319 14.71 -14.56 19.69
N LEU A 320 14.37 -13.62 18.83
CA LEU A 320 14.35 -13.82 17.37
C LEU A 320 15.76 -14.04 16.82
N THR A 321 16.75 -13.27 17.27
CA THR A 321 18.13 -13.38 16.82
C THR A 321 18.70 -14.75 17.20
N ILE A 322 18.42 -15.25 18.41
CA ILE A 322 18.82 -16.59 18.86
C ILE A 322 18.12 -17.69 18.04
N LEU A 323 16.81 -17.55 17.78
CA LEU A 323 16.04 -18.55 17.01
C LEU A 323 16.45 -18.64 15.54
N PHE A 324 17.00 -17.55 14.99
CA PHE A 324 17.47 -17.47 13.61
C PHE A 324 19.01 -17.42 13.52
N GLU A 325 19.71 -17.67 14.62
CA GLU A 325 21.17 -17.72 14.68
C GLU A 325 21.67 -18.92 13.85
N GLY A 326 22.52 -18.66 12.85
CA GLY A 326 22.98 -19.66 11.89
C GLY A 326 22.36 -19.57 10.49
N LEU A 327 21.38 -18.69 10.27
CA LEU A 327 21.00 -18.25 8.91
C LEU A 327 22.00 -17.17 8.46
N GLU A 328 23.20 -17.59 8.06
CA GLU A 328 24.42 -16.77 7.87
C GLU A 328 24.36 -15.64 6.82
N ASP A 329 23.24 -15.45 6.12
CA ASP A 329 23.13 -14.41 5.09
C ASP A 329 22.04 -13.40 5.40
N SER A 330 22.01 -12.32 4.60
CA SER A 330 20.93 -11.32 4.49
C SER A 330 19.48 -11.83 4.73
N ALA A 331 19.23 -13.13 4.54
CA ALA A 331 18.04 -13.86 5.02
C ALA A 331 17.74 -13.67 6.52
N GLY A 332 18.71 -13.75 7.42
CA GLY A 332 18.52 -13.54 8.87
C GLY A 332 18.03 -12.13 9.20
N LYS A 333 18.54 -11.11 8.50
CA LYS A 333 18.08 -9.71 8.64
C LYS A 333 16.69 -9.48 8.03
N VAL A 334 16.38 -10.14 6.91
CA VAL A 334 15.06 -10.05 6.24
C VAL A 334 13.95 -10.72 7.07
N LEU A 335 14.30 -11.76 7.84
CA LEU A 335 13.37 -12.49 8.72
C LEU A 335 13.02 -11.75 10.03
N LEU A 336 13.70 -10.66 10.36
CA LEU A 336 13.40 -9.83 11.54
C LEU A 336 12.19 -8.89 11.33
N HIS A 337 11.42 -9.04 10.25
CA HIS A 337 10.19 -8.30 10.04
C HIS A 337 8.97 -9.06 10.57
N PRO A 338 7.98 -8.37 11.17
CA PRO A 338 6.80 -9.04 11.70
C PRO A 338 5.86 -9.58 10.61
N HIS A 339 6.13 -9.38 9.31
CA HIS A 339 5.30 -9.84 8.18
C HIS A 339 3.79 -9.69 8.38
N ASN A 340 3.40 -8.60 9.03
CA ASN A 340 2.03 -8.23 9.32
C ASN A 340 2.02 -6.72 9.62
N SER A 341 1.16 -6.00 8.93
CA SER A 341 1.10 -4.54 9.02
C SER A 341 0.49 -4.05 10.32
N LEU A 342 -0.38 -4.81 10.97
CA LEU A 342 -0.91 -4.44 12.28
C LEU A 342 0.16 -4.59 13.36
N ILE A 343 0.84 -5.73 13.39
CA ILE A 343 1.90 -5.98 14.36
C ILE A 343 3.03 -4.96 14.16
N ALA A 344 3.44 -4.73 12.91
CA ALA A 344 4.37 -3.65 12.58
C ALA A 344 3.86 -2.29 13.07
N MET A 345 2.57 -1.98 12.87
CA MET A 345 2.02 -0.68 13.28
C MET A 345 2.05 -0.49 14.80
N ILE A 346 1.75 -1.52 15.57
CA ILE A 346 1.79 -1.44 17.03
C ILE A 346 3.24 -1.31 17.51
N LEU A 347 4.17 -2.11 16.98
CA LEU A 347 5.59 -2.01 17.32
C LEU A 347 6.17 -0.63 16.96
N ASP A 348 5.94 -0.18 15.74
CA ASP A 348 6.57 1.02 15.19
C ASP A 348 5.92 2.29 15.73
N TYR A 349 4.59 2.36 15.70
CA TYR A 349 3.81 3.59 15.94
C TYR A 349 2.87 3.53 17.14
N GLY A 350 2.73 2.37 17.77
CA GLY A 350 1.92 2.19 18.96
C GLY A 350 0.44 1.99 18.73
N ILE A 351 -0.23 1.61 19.81
CA ILE A 351 -1.68 1.34 19.85
C ILE A 351 -2.49 2.58 19.44
N LEU A 352 -2.07 3.80 19.81
CA LEU A 352 -2.78 5.03 19.43
C LEU A 352 -2.84 5.21 17.92
N THR A 353 -1.75 4.90 17.22
CA THR A 353 -1.72 4.95 15.75
C THR A 353 -2.63 3.89 15.14
N LEU A 354 -2.66 2.69 15.71
CA LEU A 354 -3.58 1.63 15.28
C LEU A 354 -5.05 2.03 15.48
N LEU A 355 -5.40 2.59 16.64
CA LEU A 355 -6.76 3.08 16.90
C LEU A 355 -7.15 4.19 15.92
N SER A 356 -6.22 5.11 15.62
CA SER A 356 -6.43 6.16 14.62
C SER A 356 -6.64 5.57 13.22
N PHE A 357 -5.84 4.58 12.83
CA PHE A 357 -5.96 3.86 11.57
C PHE A 357 -7.31 3.13 11.45
N ILE A 358 -7.70 2.34 12.46
CA ILE A 358 -9.01 1.67 12.50
C ILE A 358 -10.14 2.69 12.42
N SER A 359 -10.03 3.81 13.13
CA SER A 359 -11.01 4.90 13.08
C SER A 359 -11.14 5.47 11.67
N LEU A 360 -10.02 5.68 10.97
CA LEU A 360 -10.00 6.12 9.57
C LEU A 360 -10.69 5.11 8.66
N LEU A 361 -10.42 3.82 8.83
CA LEU A 361 -11.08 2.76 8.07
C LEU A 361 -12.59 2.78 8.29
N VAL A 362 -13.05 2.89 9.54
CA VAL A 362 -14.48 2.97 9.88
C VAL A 362 -15.14 4.19 9.24
N VAL A 363 -14.52 5.38 9.34
CA VAL A 363 -15.03 6.60 8.70
C VAL A 363 -15.09 6.46 7.18
N GLY A 364 -14.02 5.94 6.58
CA GLY A 364 -13.94 5.66 5.15
C GLY A 364 -15.04 4.71 4.67
N ILE A 365 -15.18 3.56 5.33
CA ILE A 365 -16.20 2.54 5.02
C ILE A 365 -17.62 3.11 5.17
N LYS A 366 -17.89 3.85 6.27
CA LYS A 366 -19.19 4.52 6.44
C LYS A 366 -19.46 5.49 5.30
N GLY A 367 -18.44 6.24 4.86
CA GLY A 367 -18.49 7.10 3.70
C GLY A 367 -18.82 6.35 2.41
N LEU A 368 -18.11 5.24 2.15
CA LEU A 368 -18.34 4.40 0.98
C LEU A 368 -19.80 3.88 0.96
N ILE A 369 -20.29 3.35 2.08
CA ILE A 369 -21.64 2.78 2.18
C ILE A 369 -22.71 3.87 2.01
N LYS A 370 -22.53 5.02 2.66
CA LYS A 370 -23.47 6.15 2.61
C LYS A 370 -23.63 6.66 1.18
N ASN A 371 -22.51 6.81 0.47
CA ASN A 371 -22.48 7.46 -0.84
C ASN A 371 -22.45 6.48 -2.02
N TRP A 372 -22.58 5.17 -1.78
CA TRP A 372 -22.49 4.12 -2.80
C TRP A 372 -23.37 4.39 -4.04
N ASN A 373 -24.61 4.85 -3.84
CA ASN A 373 -25.54 5.13 -4.94
C ASN A 373 -25.12 6.32 -5.84
N VAL A 374 -24.24 7.20 -5.37
CA VAL A 374 -23.81 8.39 -6.13
C VAL A 374 -22.95 7.94 -7.32
N ASN A 375 -22.06 6.97 -7.12
CA ASN A 375 -21.20 6.46 -8.19
C ASN A 375 -20.72 5.03 -7.85
N TYR A 376 -21.62 4.06 -7.93
CA TYR A 376 -21.36 2.70 -7.46
C TYR A 376 -20.05 2.12 -8.03
N LYS A 377 -19.67 2.45 -9.27
CA LYS A 377 -18.40 2.02 -9.88
C LYS A 377 -17.18 2.49 -9.09
N LEU A 378 -17.09 3.80 -8.80
CA LEU A 378 -15.99 4.35 -8.01
C LEU A 378 -15.97 3.76 -6.60
N TYR A 379 -17.13 3.63 -5.96
CA TYR A 379 -17.25 3.09 -4.60
C TYR A 379 -16.88 1.61 -4.54
N THR A 380 -17.26 0.80 -5.53
CA THR A 380 -16.87 -0.61 -5.65
C THR A 380 -15.38 -0.78 -5.97
N ILE A 381 -14.79 0.10 -6.79
CA ILE A 381 -13.33 0.09 -7.02
C ILE A 381 -12.59 0.48 -5.74
N SER A 382 -13.08 1.50 -5.02
CA SER A 382 -12.47 1.96 -3.76
C SER A 382 -12.59 0.90 -2.65
N SER A 383 -13.67 0.11 -2.63
CA SER A 383 -13.76 -1.03 -1.71
C SER A 383 -12.77 -2.12 -2.06
N ALA A 384 -12.53 -2.40 -3.35
CA ALA A 384 -11.54 -3.39 -3.76
C ALA A 384 -10.13 -2.98 -3.34
N MET A 385 -9.79 -1.70 -3.51
CA MET A 385 -8.53 -1.14 -3.00
C MET A 385 -8.37 -1.37 -1.49
N LEU A 386 -9.42 -1.09 -0.72
CA LEU A 386 -9.39 -1.26 0.72
C LEU A 386 -9.26 -2.73 1.13
N ILE A 387 -10.04 -3.63 0.51
CA ILE A 387 -9.97 -5.07 0.76
C ILE A 387 -8.57 -5.59 0.41
N TYR A 388 -8.02 -5.18 -0.74
CA TYR A 388 -6.67 -5.56 -1.15
C TYR A 388 -5.63 -5.16 -0.10
N LEU A 389 -5.65 -3.90 0.35
CA LEU A 389 -4.70 -3.41 1.35
C LEU A 389 -4.82 -4.12 2.71
N ILE A 390 -6.01 -4.60 3.06
CA ILE A 390 -6.23 -5.35 4.30
C ILE A 390 -5.73 -6.80 4.16
N LEU A 391 -6.00 -7.45 3.02
CA LEU A 391 -5.53 -8.81 2.75
C LEU A 391 -4.00 -8.88 2.62
N ILE A 392 -3.39 -7.90 1.96
CA ILE A 392 -1.93 -7.86 1.89
C ILE A 392 -1.33 -7.45 3.23
N GLY A 393 -1.96 -6.52 3.95
CA GLY A 393 -1.50 -6.07 5.26
C GLY A 393 -1.56 -7.16 6.34
N SER A 394 -2.35 -8.22 6.15
CA SER A 394 -2.36 -9.35 7.08
C SER A 394 -1.18 -10.31 6.90
N THR A 395 -0.53 -10.28 5.74
CA THR A 395 0.57 -11.20 5.40
C THR A 395 1.92 -10.52 5.26
N GLU A 396 1.95 -9.19 5.24
CA GLU A 396 3.18 -8.43 5.05
C GLU A 396 3.15 -7.10 5.82
N SER A 397 4.33 -6.60 6.18
CA SER A 397 4.52 -5.37 6.99
C SER A 397 4.66 -4.12 6.12
N PHE A 398 3.62 -3.79 5.38
CA PHE A 398 3.64 -2.69 4.41
C PHE A 398 3.22 -1.32 4.96
N ILE A 399 2.65 -1.27 6.16
CA ILE A 399 2.36 0.00 6.84
C ILE A 399 3.57 0.51 7.65
N GLY A 400 4.64 -0.28 7.77
CA GLY A 400 5.96 0.19 8.21
C GLY A 400 6.65 1.06 7.14
N PHE A 401 7.43 2.10 7.49
CA PHE A 401 8.14 2.94 6.51
C PHE A 401 9.29 2.25 5.73
N TYR A 402 9.29 0.92 5.72
CA TYR A 402 10.25 0.05 5.06
C TYR A 402 10.21 0.17 3.53
N TYR A 403 9.04 0.48 2.94
CA TYR A 403 8.86 0.58 1.49
C TYR A 403 8.07 1.83 1.10
N GLN A 404 8.78 2.87 0.65
CA GLN A 404 8.19 4.19 0.36
C GLN A 404 7.08 4.15 -0.71
N ASN A 405 7.25 3.35 -1.76
CA ASN A 405 6.26 3.15 -2.82
C ASN A 405 4.93 2.59 -2.29
N VAL A 406 4.99 1.67 -1.32
CA VAL A 406 3.79 1.04 -0.75
C VAL A 406 3.05 2.02 0.16
N ILE A 407 3.77 2.82 0.93
CA ILE A 407 3.18 3.85 1.80
C ILE A 407 2.41 4.88 1.00
N ILE A 408 2.96 5.31 -0.14
CA ILE A 408 2.29 6.23 -1.05
C ILE A 408 0.93 5.67 -1.48
N VAL A 409 0.86 4.37 -1.79
CA VAL A 409 -0.42 3.69 -2.10
C VAL A 409 -1.36 3.70 -0.89
N TYR A 410 -0.88 3.32 0.30
CA TYR A 410 -1.70 3.32 1.52
C TYR A 410 -2.26 4.70 1.84
N LEU A 411 -1.40 5.72 1.87
CA LEU A 411 -1.77 7.08 2.16
C LEU A 411 -2.72 7.65 1.10
N PHE A 412 -2.49 7.34 -0.17
CA PHE A 412 -3.42 7.71 -1.24
C PHE A 412 -4.81 7.12 -1.00
N VAL A 413 -4.90 5.82 -0.67
CA VAL A 413 -6.18 5.15 -0.41
C VAL A 413 -6.86 5.73 0.82
N LEU A 414 -6.13 5.99 1.90
CA LEU A 414 -6.69 6.66 3.08
C LEU A 414 -7.22 8.06 2.75
N CYS A 415 -6.47 8.86 1.98
CA CYS A 415 -6.92 10.17 1.52
C CYS A 415 -8.18 10.06 0.65
N LEU A 416 -8.25 9.04 -0.23
CA LEU A 416 -9.41 8.79 -1.09
C LEU A 416 -10.65 8.43 -0.27
N LEU A 417 -10.51 7.46 0.65
CA LEU A 417 -11.60 7.05 1.54
C LEU A 417 -12.12 8.24 2.35
N PHE A 418 -11.20 9.06 2.87
CA PHE A 418 -11.56 10.26 3.60
C PHE A 418 -12.31 11.26 2.71
N ALA A 419 -11.76 11.58 1.54
CA ALA A 419 -12.35 12.56 0.63
C ALA A 419 -13.75 12.11 0.14
N LEU A 420 -13.92 10.82 -0.14
CA LEU A 420 -15.23 10.22 -0.48
C LEU A 420 -16.23 10.28 0.68
N SER A 421 -15.78 10.09 1.93
CA SER A 421 -16.64 10.20 3.11
C SER A 421 -17.16 11.62 3.35
N SER A 422 -16.40 12.62 2.89
CA SER A 422 -16.72 14.04 3.05
C SER A 422 -17.70 14.60 2.01
N MET A 423 -18.10 13.79 1.03
CA MET A 423 -19.10 14.20 0.04
C MET A 423 -20.45 14.45 0.71
N LYS A 424 -21.06 15.60 0.41
CA LYS A 424 -22.48 15.78 0.69
C LYS A 424 -23.25 14.84 -0.23
N PRO A 425 -24.23 14.07 0.28
CA PRO A 425 -25.11 13.33 -0.59
C PRO A 425 -25.74 14.33 -1.55
N VAL A 426 -25.69 14.04 -2.86
CA VAL A 426 -26.44 14.82 -3.85
C VAL A 426 -27.88 14.75 -3.39
N SER A 427 -28.45 15.89 -3.01
CA SER A 427 -29.87 15.97 -2.70
C SER A 427 -30.57 15.43 -3.92
N LYS A 428 -31.24 14.27 -3.78
CA LYS A 428 -32.09 13.77 -4.83
C LYS A 428 -33.13 14.87 -5.06
N ASN A 429 -32.97 15.64 -6.13
CA ASN A 429 -34.14 16.19 -6.78
C ASN A 429 -34.86 14.95 -7.31
N ILE A 430 -35.75 14.42 -6.46
CA ILE A 430 -36.75 13.46 -6.85
C ILE A 430 -37.59 14.23 -7.86
N VAL A 431 -37.32 14.00 -9.15
CA VAL A 431 -38.25 14.33 -10.23
C VAL A 431 -39.15 13.13 -10.40
#